data_AF-A0A6N8VX98-F1
#
_entry.id   AF-A0A6N8VX98-F1
#
_cell.length_a   1.000
_cell.length_b   1.000
_cell.length_c   1.000
_cell.angle_alpha   90.00
_cell.angle_beta   90.00
_cell.angle_gamma   90.00
#
_symmetry.space_group_name_H-M   'P 1'
#
loop_
_entity.id
_entity.type
_entity.pdbx_description
1 polymer ?
#
loop_
_entity_poly.entity_id
_entity_poly.type
_entity_poly.pdbx_seq_one_letter_code
_entity_poly.pdbx_strand_id
1 'polypeptide(L)'
;MSSQPPQIPPIPPLAVVLRVISILGMGLTFSGCVLALVAAEWWWAIGTGIGFVPFMLIMGIVDRLIPDISDLVAENTPPNDRER
;
A
#
# COMPACT_ATOMS: atom_id res chain seq x y z
N MET A 1 -13.05 36.51 2.15
CA MET A 1 -11.99 35.47 2.24
C MET A 1 -12.59 34.18 1.71
N SER A 2 -12.30 33.85 0.45
CA SER A 2 -12.84 32.66 -0.23
C SER A 2 -12.08 31.43 0.26
N SER A 3 -12.70 30.66 1.15
CA SER A 3 -12.25 29.32 1.54
C SER A 3 -12.41 28.39 0.33
N GLN A 4 -11.36 28.29 -0.49
CA GLN A 4 -11.31 27.32 -1.58
C GLN A 4 -11.33 25.92 -0.94
N PRO A 5 -12.30 25.06 -1.29
CA PRO A 5 -12.38 23.72 -0.71
C PRO A 5 -11.09 22.95 -1.04
N PRO A 6 -10.61 22.09 -0.13
CA PRO A 6 -9.38 21.34 -0.31
C PRO A 6 -9.45 20.58 -1.63
N GLN A 7 -8.56 20.95 -2.56
CA GLN A 7 -8.43 20.28 -3.85
C GLN A 7 -7.69 18.96 -3.59
N ILE A 8 -8.44 17.92 -3.22
CA ILE A 8 -7.88 16.57 -3.09
C ILE A 8 -7.49 16.14 -4.51
N PRO A 9 -6.20 15.89 -4.79
CA PRO A 9 -5.80 15.38 -6.09
C PRO A 9 -6.55 14.06 -6.35
N PRO A 10 -7.19 13.88 -7.51
CA PRO A 10 -8.01 12.71 -7.77
C PRO A 10 -7.13 11.46 -7.71
N ILE A 11 -7.41 10.60 -6.74
CA ILE A 11 -6.72 9.32 -6.58
C ILE A 11 -7.11 8.45 -7.78
N PRO A 12 -6.16 7.98 -8.60
CA PRO A 12 -6.50 7.14 -9.75
C PRO A 12 -7.13 5.82 -9.26
N PRO A 13 -8.33 5.44 -9.72
CA PRO A 13 -9.00 4.20 -9.29
C PRO A 13 -8.15 2.95 -9.52
N LEU A 14 -7.33 2.97 -10.57
CA LEU A 14 -6.37 1.92 -10.88
C LEU A 14 -5.38 1.68 -9.73
N ALA A 15 -4.89 2.75 -9.07
CA ALA A 15 -3.95 2.61 -7.97
C ALA A 15 -4.57 1.89 -6.77
N VAL A 16 -5.86 2.15 -6.48
CA VAL A 16 -6.60 1.45 -5.42
C VAL A 16 -6.72 -0.04 -5.74
N VAL A 17 -7.10 -0.38 -6.98
CA VAL A 17 -7.23 -1.78 -7.42
C VAL A 17 -5.88 -2.50 -7.35
N LEU A 18 -4.80 -1.87 -7.84
CA LEU A 18 -3.44 -2.41 -7.76
C LEU A 18 -3.00 -2.62 -6.30
N ARG A 19 -3.35 -1.70 -5.39
CA ARG A 19 -3.07 -1.85 -3.96
C ARG A 19 -3.72 -3.11 -3.39
N VAL A 20 -5.01 -3.30 -3.66
CA VAL A 20 -5.77 -4.44 -3.16
C VAL A 20 -5.20 -5.75 -3.71
N ILE A 21 -4.90 -5.79 -5.02
CA ILE A 21 -4.27 -6.96 -5.66
C ILE A 21 -2.91 -7.26 -5.01
N SER A 22 -2.09 -6.23 -4.77
CA SER A 22 -0.80 -6.38 -4.10
C SER A 22 -0.93 -6.94 -2.69
N ILE A 23 -1.85 -6.42 -1.88
CA ILE A 23 -2.05 -6.89 -0.50
C ILE A 23 -2.49 -8.35 -0.49
N LEU A 24 -3.45 -8.72 -1.35
CA LEU A 24 -3.92 -10.10 -1.46
C LEU A 24 -2.83 -11.04 -1.99
N GLY A 25 -2.08 -10.61 -3.01
CA GLY A 25 -0.96 -11.37 -3.57
C GLY A 25 0.17 -11.60 -2.59
N MET A 26 0.55 -10.58 -1.82
CA MET A 26 1.54 -10.68 -0.74
C MET A 26 1.08 -11.66 0.35
N GLY A 27 -0.19 -11.59 0.78
CA GLY A 27 -0.74 -12.51 1.78
C GLY A 27 -0.75 -13.97 1.30
N LEU A 28 -1.15 -14.21 0.05
CA LEU A 28 -1.17 -15.55 -0.57
C LEU A 28 0.24 -16.14 -0.74
N THR A 29 1.18 -15.35 -1.27
CA THR A 29 2.56 -15.79 -1.49
C THR A 29 3.28 -16.04 -0.17
N PHE A 30 3.04 -15.20 0.84
CA PHE A 30 3.55 -15.42 2.19
C PHE A 30 2.99 -16.70 2.82
N SER A 31 1.66 -16.90 2.72
CA SER A 31 1.01 -18.12 3.23
C SER A 31 1.53 -19.37 2.52
N GLY A 32 1.73 -19.31 1.20
CA GLY A 32 2.34 -20.37 0.40
C GLY A 32 3.78 -20.68 0.81
N CYS A 33 4.57 -19.65 1.12
CA CYS A 33 5.94 -19.80 1.62
C CYS A 33 5.98 -20.52 2.96
N VAL A 34 5.13 -20.10 3.91
CA VAL A 34 5.02 -20.77 5.22
C VAL A 34 4.61 -22.22 5.06
N LEU A 35 3.59 -22.52 4.23
CA LEU A 35 3.16 -23.89 3.97
C LEU A 35 4.26 -24.75 3.33
N ALA A 36 5.00 -24.21 2.37
CA ALA A 36 6.10 -24.91 1.72
C ALA A 36 7.26 -25.18 2.69
N LEU A 37 7.57 -24.25 3.59
CA LEU A 37 8.55 -24.46 4.66
C LEU A 37 8.10 -25.54 5.63
N VAL A 38 6.82 -25.54 6.02
CA VAL A 38 6.24 -26.58 6.90
C VAL A 38 6.27 -27.96 6.23
N ALA A 39 6.05 -28.03 4.91
CA ALA A 39 6.13 -29.25 4.13
C ALA A 39 7.58 -29.72 3.85
N ALA A 40 8.61 -28.99 4.32
CA ALA A 40 10.02 -29.22 4.01
C ALA A 40 10.37 -29.15 2.51
N GLU A 41 9.53 -28.48 1.72
CA GLU A 41 9.67 -28.28 0.28
C GLU A 41 10.44 -26.98 0.00
N TRP A 42 11.74 -26.98 0.33
CA TRP A 42 12.59 -25.78 0.30
C TRP A 42 12.62 -25.05 -1.06
N TRP A 43 12.57 -25.78 -2.16
CA TRP A 43 12.52 -25.19 -3.51
C TRP A 43 11.22 -24.41 -3.77
N TRP A 44 10.09 -24.92 -3.28
CA TRP A 44 8.79 -24.25 -3.38
C TRP A 44 8.69 -23.07 -2.43
N ALA A 45 9.33 -23.14 -1.26
CA ALA A 45 9.43 -22.01 -0.34
C ALA A 45 10.20 -20.84 -0.97
N ILE A 46 11.30 -21.13 -1.68
CA ILE A 46 12.05 -20.09 -2.42
C ILE A 46 11.18 -19.53 -3.55
N GLY A 47 10.50 -20.39 -4.33
CA GLY A 47 9.65 -19.94 -5.43
C GLY A 47 8.50 -19.03 -4.99
N THR A 48 7.82 -19.38 -3.89
CA THR A 48 6.74 -18.57 -3.30
C THR A 48 7.26 -17.27 -2.69
N GLY A 49 8.45 -17.30 -2.07
CA GLY A 49 9.15 -16.10 -1.61
C GLY A 49 9.53 -15.14 -2.74
N ILE A 50 10.01 -15.64 -3.88
CA ILE A 50 10.27 -14.82 -5.07
C ILE A 50 8.97 -14.25 -5.64
N GLY A 51 7.89 -15.03 -5.59
CA GLY A 51 6.55 -14.58 -5.99
C GLY A 51 6.01 -13.40 -5.19
N PHE A 52 6.54 -13.12 -4.00
CA PHE A 52 6.19 -11.96 -3.17
C PHE A 52 6.72 -10.63 -3.75
N VAL A 53 7.91 -10.66 -4.36
CA VAL A 53 8.64 -9.48 -4.87
C VAL A 53 7.83 -8.61 -5.85
N PRO A 54 7.16 -9.15 -6.89
CA PRO A 54 6.38 -8.32 -7.81
C PRO A 54 5.24 -7.57 -7.10
N PHE A 55 4.60 -8.18 -6.10
CA PHE A 55 3.53 -7.52 -5.35
C PHE A 55 4.05 -6.39 -4.46
N MET A 56 5.24 -6.56 -3.86
CA MET A 56 5.95 -5.47 -3.16
C MET A 56 6.27 -4.30 -4.09
N LEU A 57 6.78 -4.60 -5.29
CA LEU A 57 7.11 -3.56 -6.28
C LEU A 57 5.86 -2.77 -6.69
N ILE A 58 4.76 -3.45 -6.99
CA ILE A 58 3.49 -2.79 -7.31
C ILE A 58 3.01 -1.93 -6.14
N MET A 59 3.12 -2.43 -4.89
CA MET A 59 2.75 -1.65 -3.71
C MET A 59 3.58 -0.38 -3.57
N GLY A 60 4.91 -0.46 -3.75
CA GLY A 60 5.79 0.71 -3.69
C GLY A 60 5.53 1.73 -4.80
N ILE A 61 5.13 1.29 -6.00
CA ILE A 61 4.69 2.18 -7.08
C ILE A 61 3.38 2.87 -6.69
N VAL A 62 2.43 2.11 -6.16
CA VAL A 62 1.11 2.63 -5.74
C VAL A 62 1.25 3.63 -4.59
N ASP A 63 2.09 3.37 -3.60
CA ASP A 63 2.31 4.30 -2.48
C ASP A 63 2.96 5.61 -2.94
N ARG A 64 3.74 5.61 -4.03
CA ARG A 64 4.20 6.87 -4.66
C ARG A 64 3.11 7.61 -5.42
N LEU A 65 2.09 6.90 -5.90
CA LEU A 65 0.97 7.50 -6.64
C LEU A 65 -0.15 8.02 -5.73
N ILE A 66 -0.27 7.48 -4.52
CA ILE A 66 -1.28 7.89 -3.54
C ILE A 66 -0.58 8.84 -2.55
N PRO A 67 -0.71 10.17 -2.69
CA PRO A 67 -0.20 11.09 -1.68
C PRO A 67 -0.86 10.81 -0.35
N ASP A 68 -0.07 10.85 0.73
CA ASP A 68 -0.54 10.59 2.08
C ASP A 68 -1.60 11.64 2.44
N ILE A 69 -2.86 11.21 2.57
CA ILE A 69 -3.97 12.10 2.95
C ILE A 69 -3.67 12.76 4.31
N SER A 70 -2.85 12.11 5.14
CA SER A 70 -2.31 12.63 6.39
C SER A 70 -1.61 13.99 6.23
N ASP A 71 -0.84 14.19 5.16
CA ASP A 71 -0.15 15.46 4.89
C ASP A 71 -1.13 16.54 4.43
N LEU A 72 -2.11 16.17 3.59
CA LEU A 72 -3.16 17.07 3.13
C LEU A 72 -4.09 17.51 4.27
N VAL A 73 -4.37 16.62 5.21
CA VAL A 73 -5.16 16.93 6.41
C VAL A 73 -4.35 17.80 7.36
N ALA A 74 -3.07 17.47 7.60
CA ALA A 74 -2.19 18.27 8.47
C ALA A 74 -2.03 19.70 7.96
N GLU A 75 -1.92 19.93 6.64
CA GLU A 75 -1.82 21.26 6.04
C GLU A 75 -3.11 22.09 6.20
N ASN A 76 -4.27 21.44 6.23
CA ASN A 76 -5.57 22.11 6.36
C ASN A 76 -6.08 22.23 7.81
N THR A 77 -5.40 21.65 8.80
CA THR A 77 -5.75 21.85 10.22
C THR A 77 -5.35 23.26 10.64
N PRO A 78 -6.30 24.13 11.07
CA PRO A 78 -5.97 25.46 11.54
C PRO A 78 -5.03 25.40 12.75
N PRO A 79 -4.06 26.34 12.88
CA PRO A 79 -2.97 26.26 13.86
C PRO A 79 -3.42 26.19 15.33
N ASN A 80 -4.68 26.54 15.63
CA ASN A 80 -5.24 26.53 16.99
C ASN A 80 -5.45 25.12 17.59
N ASP A 81 -5.56 24.08 16.76
CA ASP A 81 -5.83 22.72 17.23
C ASP A 81 -4.56 21.87 17.45
N ARG A 82 -3.36 22.45 17.23
CA ARG A 82 -2.07 21.76 17.39
C ARG A 82 -1.46 21.90 18.80
N GLU A 83 -2.01 22.76 19.65
CA GLU A 83 -1.48 23.11 20.99
C GLU A 83 -2.40 22.69 22.17
N ARG A 84 -3.39 21.82 21.94
CA ARG A 84 -4.19 21.19 23.01
C ARG A 84 -3.94 19.70 23.11
#